data_AF-A0A7H0MKU0-F1
#
_entry.id   AF-A0A7H0MKU0-F1
#
_cell.length_a   1.000
_cell.length_b   1.000
_cell.length_c   1.000
_cell.angle_alpha   90.00
_cell.angle_beta   90.00
_cell.angle_gamma   90.00
#
_symmetry.space_group_name_H-M   'P 1'
#
loop_
_entity.id
_entity.type
_entity.pdbx_description
1 polymer ?
#
loop_
_entity_poly.entity_id
_entity_poly.type
_entity_poly.pdbx_seq_one_letter_code
_entity_poly.pdbx_strand_id
1 'polypeptide(L)'
;MCVFCKADRNYFHTAECVYDQLVQEYPVMCLRNLTRTGTCYILRELLSPEGRVLAIQNAPPETGWRLHMRDNETVDEELDLRQGDMIELPSQEKARQVFMTLWEWAAIS
;
A
#
# COMPACT_ATOMS: atom_id res chain seq x y z
N MET A 1 11.13 14.95 -1.69
CA MET A 1 11.68 13.62 -1.32
C MET A 1 11.89 13.57 0.18
N CYS A 2 11.33 12.56 0.85
CA CYS A 2 11.43 12.37 2.30
C CYS A 2 12.88 12.04 2.70
N VAL A 3 13.39 12.73 3.73
CA VAL A 3 14.77 12.57 4.24
C VAL A 3 15.00 11.18 4.84
N PHE A 4 13.93 10.44 5.14
CA PHE A 4 13.99 9.10 5.72
C PHE A 4 13.95 7.99 4.68
N CYS A 5 13.58 8.23 3.42
CA CYS A 5 13.65 7.19 2.38
C CYS A 5 15.11 6.78 2.16
N LYS A 6 15.48 5.54 2.50
CA LYS A 6 16.85 5.05 2.31
C LYS A 6 17.17 5.00 0.82
N ALA A 7 18.40 5.41 0.49
CA ALA A 7 18.91 5.50 -0.87
C ALA A 7 19.09 4.14 -1.58
N ASP A 8 19.00 3.02 -0.86
CA ASP A 8 18.91 1.67 -1.44
C ASP A 8 17.44 1.33 -1.77
N ARG A 9 16.98 1.97 -2.85
CA ARG A 9 15.95 1.59 -3.83
C ARG A 9 14.84 0.65 -3.33
N ASN A 10 13.60 1.16 -3.25
CA ASN A 10 12.32 0.45 -3.10
C ASN A 10 11.72 0.35 -1.69
N TYR A 11 12.28 1.01 -0.67
CA TYR A 11 11.66 1.07 0.67
C TYR A 11 11.25 2.49 1.07
N PHE A 12 10.05 2.62 1.65
CA PHE A 12 9.41 3.88 2.02
C PHE A 12 8.87 3.79 3.45
N HIS A 13 9.13 4.80 4.28
CA HIS A 13 8.70 4.79 5.68
C HIS A 13 7.21 5.12 5.87
N THR A 14 6.60 5.81 4.91
CA THR A 14 5.19 6.19 4.99
C THR A 14 4.46 5.85 3.69
N ALA A 15 3.16 5.60 3.83
CA ALA A 15 2.26 5.35 2.71
C ALA A 15 2.21 6.54 1.73
N GLU A 16 2.30 7.77 2.26
CA GLU A 16 2.36 9.00 1.46
C GLU A 16 3.59 9.02 0.54
N CYS A 17 4.77 8.62 1.05
CA CYS A 17 5.99 8.67 0.25
C CYS A 17 5.97 7.67 -0.90
N VAL A 18 5.41 6.47 -0.69
CA VAL A 18 5.28 5.47 -1.76
C VAL A 18 4.18 5.86 -2.74
N TYR A 19 3.08 6.43 -2.27
CA TYR A 19 2.00 6.93 -3.13
C TYR A 19 2.49 8.05 -4.06
N ASP A 20 3.21 9.05 -3.52
CA ASP A 20 3.77 10.16 -4.30
C ASP A 20 4.76 9.70 -5.39
N GLN A 21 5.44 8.58 -5.16
CA GLN A 21 6.30 7.96 -6.16
C GLN A 21 5.46 7.28 -7.26
N LEU A 22 4.47 6.47 -6.87
CA LEU A 22 3.69 5.65 -7.79
C LEU A 22 2.68 6.46 -8.62
N VAL A 23 2.10 7.54 -8.07
CA VAL A 23 1.06 8.34 -8.71
C VAL A 23 1.53 9.05 -9.99
N GLN A 24 2.85 9.18 -10.18
CA GLN A 24 3.45 9.69 -11.41
C GLN A 24 3.22 8.75 -12.60
N GLU A 25 3.11 7.45 -12.35
CA GLU A 25 2.89 6.40 -13.36
C GLU A 25 1.45 5.88 -13.33
N TYR A 26 0.84 5.83 -12.14
CA TYR A 26 -0.50 5.31 -11.90
C TYR A 26 -1.37 6.39 -11.21
N PRO A 27 -2.00 7.31 -11.95
CA PRO A 27 -2.71 8.46 -11.38
C PRO A 27 -3.93 8.06 -10.53
N VAL A 28 -4.44 6.84 -10.72
CA VAL A 28 -5.44 6.22 -9.86
C VAL A 28 -4.86 4.90 -9.36
N MET A 29 -5.02 4.60 -8.08
CA MET A 29 -4.57 3.35 -7.47
C MET A 29 -5.61 2.85 -6.48
N CYS A 30 -5.54 1.57 -6.12
CA CYS A 30 -6.36 0.98 -5.08
C CYS A 30 -5.51 0.61 -3.88
N LEU A 31 -6.03 0.81 -2.67
CA LEU A 31 -5.45 0.31 -1.43
C LEU A 31 -6.26 -0.91 -0.99
N ARG A 32 -5.60 -2.06 -0.88
CA ARG A 32 -6.16 -3.28 -0.29
C ARG A 32 -5.70 -3.40 1.16
N ASN A 33 -6.64 -3.55 2.08
CA ASN A 33 -6.35 -3.68 3.51
C ASN A 33 -6.63 -5.09 4.03
N LEU A 34 -5.58 -5.90 4.17
CA LEU A 34 -5.65 -7.31 4.56
C LEU A 34 -5.66 -7.53 6.08
N THR A 35 -5.74 -6.46 6.89
CA THR A 35 -5.85 -6.59 8.36
C THR A 35 -7.06 -7.41 8.81
N ARG A 36 -8.09 -7.53 7.96
CA ARG A 36 -9.35 -8.22 8.29
C ARG A 36 -9.30 -9.74 8.05
N THR A 37 -8.33 -10.24 7.30
CA THR A 37 -8.29 -11.65 6.85
C THR A 37 -7.42 -12.57 7.72
N GLY A 38 -6.69 -12.02 8.72
CA GLY A 38 -6.02 -12.81 9.75
C GLY A 38 -4.82 -13.66 9.27
N THR A 39 -4.33 -13.44 8.06
CA THR A 39 -3.17 -14.14 7.48
C THR A 39 -1.90 -13.28 7.59
N CYS A 40 -0.87 -13.82 8.25
CA CYS A 40 0.05 -13.08 9.14
C CYS A 40 1.33 -12.47 8.54
N TYR A 41 1.38 -11.96 7.31
CA TYR A 41 2.65 -11.39 6.79
C TYR A 41 2.51 -10.07 6.01
N ILE A 42 1.36 -9.84 5.38
CA ILE A 42 1.09 -8.63 4.59
C ILE A 42 -0.11 -7.92 5.20
N LEU A 43 0.08 -6.64 5.54
CA LEU A 43 -0.94 -5.80 6.16
C LEU A 43 -1.78 -5.09 5.09
N ARG A 44 -1.11 -4.52 4.09
CA ARG A 44 -1.72 -3.65 3.07
C ARG A 44 -0.96 -3.69 1.77
N GLU A 45 -1.65 -3.37 0.68
CA GLU A 45 -1.07 -3.30 -0.65
C GLU A 45 -1.62 -2.12 -1.43
N LEU A 46 -0.76 -1.50 -2.24
CA LEU A 46 -1.17 -0.55 -3.27
C LEU A 46 -1.19 -1.26 -4.61
N LEU A 47 -2.29 -1.13 -5.34
CA LEU A 47 -2.52 -1.79 -6.62
C LEU A 47 -2.74 -0.76 -7.72
N SER A 48 -2.30 -1.10 -8.93
CA SER A 48 -2.57 -0.34 -10.15
C SER A 48 -4.06 -0.40 -10.51
N PRO A 49 -4.57 0.49 -11.39
CA PRO A 49 -5.94 0.41 -11.90
C PRO A 49 -6.30 -0.94 -12.52
N GLU A 50 -5.29 -1.66 -13.03
CA GLU A 50 -5.49 -2.90 -13.76
C GLU A 50 -5.50 -4.15 -12.89
N GLY A 51 -5.04 -4.09 -11.64
CA GLY A 51 -4.88 -5.33 -10.87
C GLY A 51 -3.59 -5.48 -10.09
N ARG A 52 -2.54 -4.80 -10.52
CA ARG A 52 -1.17 -5.24 -10.20
C ARG A 52 -0.73 -4.69 -8.86
N VAL A 53 -0.16 -5.53 -8.00
CA VAL A 53 0.46 -5.06 -6.75
C VAL A 53 1.69 -4.20 -7.10
N LEU A 54 1.68 -2.95 -6.66
CA LEU A 54 2.75 -1.98 -6.87
C LEU A 54 3.61 -1.80 -5.62
N ALA A 55 3.00 -1.90 -4.44
CA ALA A 55 3.71 -1.81 -3.17
C ALA A 55 3.00 -2.61 -2.08
N ILE A 56 3.80 -3.08 -1.12
CA ILE A 56 3.35 -3.95 -0.03
C ILE A 56 3.79 -3.32 1.29
N GLN A 57 2.91 -3.30 2.28
CA GLN A 57 3.23 -3.05 3.67
C GLN A 57 3.19 -4.37 4.44
N ASN A 58 4.34 -4.77 4.99
CA ASN A 58 4.43 -5.98 5.81
C ASN A 58 3.81 -5.77 7.20
N ALA A 59 3.49 -6.87 7.89
CA ALA A 59 3.09 -6.82 9.28
C ALA A 59 4.28 -6.44 10.21
N PRO A 60 4.02 -5.93 11.43
CA PRO A 60 5.07 -5.60 12.39
C PRO A 60 6.09 -6.74 12.60
N PRO A 61 7.39 -6.45 12.82
CA PRO A 61 7.95 -5.14 13.17
C PRO A 61 8.26 -4.23 11.97
N GLU A 62 8.06 -4.70 10.74
CA GLU A 62 8.27 -3.88 9.55
C GLU A 62 7.05 -2.98 9.31
N THR A 63 7.18 -1.68 9.59
CA THR A 63 6.07 -0.72 9.45
C THR A 63 6.07 0.04 8.11
N GLY A 64 7.13 -0.15 7.32
CA GLY A 64 7.31 0.54 6.05
C GLY A 64 6.71 -0.20 4.84
N TRP A 65 6.73 0.51 3.72
CA TRP A 65 6.25 0.08 2.42
C TRP A 65 7.42 -0.31 1.52
N ARG A 66 7.27 -1.38 0.77
CA ARG A 66 8.23 -1.80 -0.25
C ARG A 66 7.59 -1.83 -1.63
N LEU A 67 8.27 -1.36 -2.67
CA LEU A 67 7.78 -1.57 -4.04
C LEU A 67 7.83 -3.06 -4.37
N HIS A 68 6.78 -3.51 -5.03
CA HIS A 68 6.72 -4.84 -5.58
C HIS A 68 7.48 -4.84 -6.92
N MET A 69 8.64 -5.50 -6.96
CA MET A 69 9.55 -5.48 -8.11
C MET A 69 9.79 -6.85 -8.75
N ARG A 70 9.26 -7.92 -8.17
CA ARG A 70 9.51 -9.29 -8.61
C ARG A 70 8.18 -10.04 -8.68
N ASP A 71 7.85 -10.55 -9.86
CA ASP A 71 6.65 -11.36 -10.14
C ASP A 71 6.55 -12.64 -9.27
N ASN A 72 7.63 -12.98 -8.55
CA ASN A 72 7.76 -14.18 -7.73
C ASN A 72 7.46 -13.95 -6.23
N GLU A 73 7.22 -12.70 -5.80
CA GLU A 73 7.13 -12.36 -4.36
C GLU A 73 5.70 -12.41 -3.80
N THR A 74 4.68 -12.29 -4.65
CA THR A 74 3.26 -12.42 -4.30
C THR A 74 2.52 -12.99 -5.50
N VAL A 75 1.51 -13.82 -5.28
CA VAL A 75 0.64 -14.28 -6.37
C VAL A 75 -0.24 -13.11 -6.77
N ASP A 76 -0.27 -12.78 -8.06
CA ASP A 76 -1.22 -11.82 -8.63
C ASP A 76 -2.64 -12.33 -8.35
N GLU A 77 -3.27 -11.81 -7.29
CA GLU A 77 -4.67 -12.03 -7.03
C GLU A 77 -5.49 -10.99 -7.80
N GLU A 78 -6.49 -11.47 -8.53
CA GLU A 78 -7.41 -10.63 -9.29
C GLU A 78 -8.11 -9.63 -8.33
N LEU A 79 -8.10 -8.33 -8.68
CA LEU A 79 -8.77 -7.30 -7.87
C LEU A 79 -10.28 -7.57 -7.85
N ASP A 80 -10.80 -8.10 -6.75
CA ASP A 80 -12.24 -8.10 -6.48
C ASP A 80 -12.64 -6.82 -5.75
N LEU A 81 -12.97 -5.76 -6.51
CA LEU A 81 -13.49 -4.49 -5.99
C LEU A 81 -14.79 -4.64 -5.16
N ARG A 82 -15.42 -5.82 -5.15
CA ARG A 82 -16.61 -6.12 -4.35
C ARG A 82 -16.25 -6.64 -2.97
N GLN A 83 -15.00 -7.05 -2.74
CA GLN A 83 -14.48 -7.27 -1.40
C GLN A 83 -14.32 -5.89 -0.74
N GLY A 84 -15.04 -5.66 0.35
CA GLY A 84 -15.06 -4.38 1.08
C GLY A 84 -13.75 -4.05 1.83
N ASP A 85 -12.62 -4.55 1.35
CA ASP A 85 -11.26 -4.28 1.79
C ASP A 85 -10.47 -3.41 0.79
N MET A 86 -11.09 -3.03 -0.33
CA MET A 86 -10.49 -2.20 -1.37
C MET A 86 -10.98 -0.75 -1.34
N ILE A 87 -10.05 0.20 -1.44
CA ILE A 87 -10.33 1.64 -1.41
C ILE A 87 -9.63 2.34 -2.58
N GLU A 88 -10.37 3.01 -3.44
CA GLU A 88 -9.80 3.83 -4.52
C GLU A 88 -9.13 5.10 -3.99
N LEU A 89 -7.96 5.40 -4.54
CA LEU A 89 -7.13 6.55 -4.23
C LEU A 89 -6.95 7.43 -5.49
N PRO A 90 -7.98 8.19 -5.90
CA PRO A 90 -7.96 9.00 -7.12
C PRO A 90 -7.11 10.28 -7.00
N SER A 91 -6.64 10.62 -5.81
CA SER A 91 -5.83 11.81 -5.58
C SER A 91 -4.97 11.67 -4.32
N GLN A 92 -3.90 12.48 -4.27
CA GLN A 92 -3.03 12.57 -3.11
C GLN A 92 -3.80 12.95 -1.83
N GLU A 93 -4.75 13.87 -1.93
CA GLU A 93 -5.58 14.27 -0.78
C GLU A 93 -6.40 13.10 -0.25
N LYS A 94 -7.04 12.32 -1.14
CA LYS A 94 -7.81 11.15 -0.74
C LYS A 94 -6.91 10.07 -0.13
N ALA A 95 -5.73 9.85 -0.71
CA ALA A 95 -4.73 8.92 -0.20
C ALA A 95 -4.31 9.29 1.23
N ARG A 96 -3.98 10.56 1.48
CA ARG A 96 -3.59 11.04 2.82
C ARG A 96 -4.68 10.83 3.85
N GLN A 97 -5.94 11.18 3.53
CA GLN A 97 -7.08 10.96 4.42
C GLN A 97 -7.23 9.47 4.79
N VAL A 98 -7.19 8.58 3.79
CA VAL A 98 -7.32 7.14 4.00
C VAL A 98 -6.17 6.58 4.84
N PHE A 99 -4.93 6.99 4.55
CA PHE A 99 -3.76 6.53 5.30
C PHE A 99 -3.77 6.96 6.77
N MET A 100 -4.23 8.18 7.07
CA MET A 100 -4.38 8.65 8.45
C MET A 100 -5.42 7.83 9.21
N THR A 101 -6.61 7.63 8.63
CA THR A 101 -7.67 6.84 9.25
C THR A 101 -7.20 5.41 9.52
N LEU A 102 -6.50 4.78 8.58
CA LEU A 102 -6.01 3.40 8.77
C LEU A 102 -4.87 3.28 9.79
N TRP A 103 -4.13 4.37 10.07
CA TRP A 103 -3.09 4.38 11.12
C TRP A 103 -3.69 4.39 12.52
N GLU A 104 -4.78 5.14 12.71
CA GLU A 104 -5.50 5.22 13.99
C GLU A 104 -6.09 3.87 14.40
N TRP A 105 -6.55 3.06 13.44
CA TRP A 105 -7.13 1.75 13.71
C TRP A 105 -6.09 0.70 14.12
N ALA A 106 -4.85 0.81 13.62
CA ALA A 106 -3.75 -0.06 14.01
C ALA A 106 -3.14 0.31 15.38
N ALA A 107 -3.39 1.51 15.89
CA ALA A 107 -2.90 1.96 17.19
C ALA A 107 -3.86 1.64 18.35
N ILE A 108 -5.09 1.20 18.05
CA ILE A 108 -6.16 0.93 19.03
C ILE A 108 -6.41 -0.60 19.20
N SER A 109 -5.82 -1.44 18.35
CA SER A 109 -5.85 -2.91 18.44
C SER A 109 -4.61 -3.47 19.14
#